data_AF-A0A7S3D012-F1
#
_entry.id   AF-A0A7S3D012-F1
#
_cell.length_a   1.000
_cell.length_b   1.000
_cell.length_c   1.000
_cell.angle_alpha   90.00
_cell.angle_beta   90.00
_cell.angle_gamma   90.00
#
_symmetry.space_group_name_H-M   'P 1'
#
loop_
_entity.id
_entity.type
_entity.pdbx_description
1 polymer ?
#
loop_
_entity_poly.entity_id
_entity_poly.type
_entity_poly.pdbx_seq_one_letter_code
_entity_poly.pdbx_strand_id
1 'polypeptide(L)'
;MVLPSLLLCCLLFALSSSALVKVDNATLPTALDSTYSVQSSGAVIVSSSQPGQVATLTGDDTFPLLAIAARNVTIVDVRFEHGWSNSSGGCVSVFDVSTLTLVNVVFSHCVSATTGGGINV
;
A
#
# COMPACT_ATOMS: atom_id res chain seq x y z
N MET A 1 2.41 23.23 -20.60
CA MET A 1 1.36 22.99 -19.59
C MET A 1 1.21 21.49 -19.44
N VAL A 2 1.82 20.92 -18.40
CA VAL A 2 1.66 19.50 -18.06
C VAL A 2 0.35 19.41 -17.28
N LEU A 3 -0.61 18.68 -17.83
CA LEU A 3 -1.89 18.40 -17.18
C LEU A 3 -1.55 17.64 -15.88
N PRO A 4 -1.96 18.11 -14.68
CA PRO A 4 -1.76 17.33 -13.47
C PRO A 4 -2.67 16.11 -13.61
N SER A 5 -2.07 14.93 -13.63
CA SER A 5 -2.73 13.63 -13.55
C SER A 5 -3.42 13.52 -12.19
N LEU A 6 -4.54 14.23 -12.07
CA LEU A 6 -5.43 14.24 -10.93
C LEU A 6 -6.10 12.88 -10.83
N LEU A 7 -5.90 12.26 -9.68
CA LEU A 7 -6.95 11.56 -8.96
C LEU A 7 -7.44 10.24 -9.59
N LEU A 8 -6.52 9.29 -9.81
CA LEU A 8 -6.92 7.88 -9.83
C LEU A 8 -6.95 7.36 -8.38
N CYS A 9 -7.95 7.81 -7.60
CA CYS A 9 -8.34 7.17 -6.35
C CYS A 9 -8.86 5.76 -6.68
N CYS A 10 -7.93 4.83 -6.85
CA CYS A 10 -8.20 3.43 -7.11
C CYS A 10 -8.64 2.72 -5.82
N LEU A 11 -9.90 2.90 -5.44
CA LEU A 11 -10.61 1.93 -4.63
C LEU A 11 -10.89 0.71 -5.54
N LEU A 12 -9.90 -0.17 -5.70
CA LEU A 12 -10.07 -1.39 -6.50
C LEU A 12 -10.86 -2.43 -5.69
N PHE A 13 -12.18 -2.46 -5.85
CA PHE A 13 -12.99 -3.62 -5.48
C PHE A 13 -12.82 -4.72 -6.55
N ALA A 14 -11.74 -5.48 -6.47
CA ALA A 14 -11.59 -6.68 -7.29
C ALA A 14 -12.38 -7.83 -6.64
N LEU A 15 -13.66 -7.98 -7.00
CA LEU A 15 -14.50 -9.16 -6.70
C LEU A 15 -14.03 -10.45 -7.41
N SER A 16 -12.82 -10.43 -7.95
CA SER A 16 -12.16 -11.49 -8.70
C SER A 16 -11.28 -12.33 -7.77
N SER A 17 -11.06 -13.60 -8.14
CA SER A 17 -10.24 -14.59 -7.44
C SER A 17 -8.76 -14.20 -7.26
N SER A 18 -8.33 -13.04 -7.78
CA SER A 18 -7.02 -12.41 -7.56
C SER A 18 -7.07 -10.91 -7.95
N ALA A 19 -6.18 -10.09 -7.39
CA ALA A 19 -6.01 -8.69 -7.77
C ALA A 19 -4.53 -8.36 -8.06
N LEU A 20 -4.29 -7.60 -9.13
CA LEU A 20 -2.98 -7.01 -9.40
C LEU A 20 -3.10 -5.50 -9.22
N VAL A 21 -2.31 -4.95 -8.32
CA VAL A 21 -2.22 -3.51 -8.04
C VAL A 21 -0.88 -3.03 -8.57
N LYS A 22 -0.93 -2.27 -9.66
CA LYS A 22 0.24 -1.58 -10.20
C LYS A 22 0.36 -0.22 -9.52
N VAL A 23 1.53 0.04 -8.97
CA VAL A 23 1.86 1.29 -8.29
C VAL A 23 2.89 2.04 -9.13
N ASP A 24 2.60 3.30 -9.41
CA ASP A 24 3.57 4.28 -9.90
C ASP A 24 3.93 5.21 -8.75
N ASN A 25 5.13 5.82 -8.76
CA ASN A 25 5.57 6.77 -7.73
C ASN A 25 4.44 7.74 -7.38
N ALA A 26 3.83 7.51 -6.22
CA ALA A 26 2.58 8.12 -5.83
C ALA A 26 2.77 8.80 -4.48
N THR A 27 2.42 10.09 -4.47
CA THR A 27 2.24 10.85 -3.24
C THR A 27 0.75 10.82 -2.92
N LEU A 28 0.41 10.22 -1.78
CA LEU A 28 -0.92 10.32 -1.22
C LEU A 28 -1.16 11.78 -0.82
N PRO A 29 -2.30 12.38 -1.21
CA PRO A 29 -2.62 13.75 -0.84
C PRO A 29 -2.70 13.86 0.69
N THR A 30 -1.96 14.81 1.25
CA THR A 30 -1.81 15.09 2.69
C THR A 30 -3.09 15.59 3.39
N ALA A 31 -4.21 15.61 2.65
CA ALA A 31 -5.49 16.19 3.08
C ALA A 31 -6.69 15.30 2.74
N LEU A 32 -6.48 14.06 2.29
CA LEU A 32 -7.54 13.07 2.16
C LEU A 32 -7.23 11.92 3.11
N ASP A 33 -8.21 11.57 3.96
CA ASP A 33 -8.30 10.34 4.80
C ASP A 33 -8.23 9.02 3.98
N SER A 34 -7.44 8.97 2.91
CA SER A 34 -7.52 7.93 1.89
C SER A 34 -6.29 7.03 1.97
N THR A 35 -6.45 5.88 2.61
CA THR A 35 -5.57 4.72 2.45
C THR A 35 -5.81 4.05 1.09
N TYR A 36 -4.75 3.60 0.40
CA TYR A 36 -4.94 2.64 -0.69
C TYR A 36 -5.52 1.35 -0.12
N SER A 37 -6.78 1.07 -0.41
CA SER A 37 -7.47 -0.10 0.11
C SER A 37 -7.67 -1.13 -0.99
N VAL A 38 -7.19 -2.34 -0.73
CA VAL A 38 -7.31 -3.48 -1.64
C VAL A 38 -8.03 -4.60 -0.92
N GLN A 39 -9.21 -4.96 -1.42
CA GLN A 39 -9.96 -6.11 -0.92
C GLN A 39 -10.10 -7.14 -2.03
N SER A 40 -9.67 -8.37 -1.77
CA SER A 40 -9.80 -9.48 -2.70
C SER A 40 -9.99 -10.80 -1.94
N SER A 41 -10.88 -11.65 -2.43
CA SER A 41 -10.99 -13.04 -1.95
C SER A 41 -9.82 -13.92 -2.42
N GLY A 42 -8.94 -13.36 -3.25
CA GLY A 42 -7.88 -14.01 -3.99
C GLY A 42 -6.46 -13.69 -3.56
N ALA A 43 -5.51 -14.01 -4.43
CA ALA A 43 -4.14 -13.54 -4.31
C ALA A 43 -4.03 -12.07 -4.74
N VAL A 44 -3.37 -11.24 -3.94
CA VAL A 44 -3.07 -9.84 -4.25
C VAL A 44 -1.58 -9.69 -4.53
N ILE A 45 -1.25 -9.12 -5.69
CA ILE A 45 0.11 -8.72 -6.03
C ILE A 45 0.17 -7.21 -6.09
N VAL A 46 1.07 -6.60 -5.32
CA VAL A 46 1.37 -5.17 -5.36
C VAL A 46 2.78 -5.00 -5.92
N SER A 47 2.90 -4.30 -7.05
CA SER A 47 4.19 -4.18 -7.75
C SER A 47 4.32 -2.85 -8.47
N SER A 48 5.57 -2.44 -8.71
CA SER A 48 5.87 -1.33 -9.61
C SER A 48 5.25 -1.55 -11.00
N SER A 49 4.68 -0.49 -11.58
CA SER A 49 4.17 -0.55 -12.95
C SER A 49 5.31 -0.67 -13.98
N GLN A 50 6.53 -0.24 -13.61
CA GLN A 50 7.72 -0.20 -14.46
C GLN A 50 8.70 -1.32 -14.07
N PRO A 51 8.99 -2.27 -14.99
CA PRO A 51 9.94 -3.35 -14.72
C PRO A 51 11.32 -2.82 -14.31
N GLY A 52 11.87 -3.36 -13.22
CA GLY A 52 13.20 -3.01 -12.72
C GLY A 52 13.28 -1.69 -11.96
N GLN A 53 12.15 -1.02 -11.70
CA GLN A 53 12.09 0.16 -10.84
C GLN A 53 11.33 -0.12 -9.55
N VAL A 54 11.79 0.49 -8.46
CA VAL A 54 11.09 0.47 -7.18
C VAL A 54 10.06 1.59 -7.16
N ALA A 55 8.79 1.23 -6.99
CA ALA A 55 7.72 2.21 -6.84
C ALA A 55 7.71 2.77 -5.42
N THR A 56 7.60 4.09 -5.27
CA THR A 56 7.55 4.76 -3.96
C THR A 56 6.14 5.22 -3.64
N LEU A 57 5.61 4.75 -2.50
CA LEU A 57 4.39 5.21 -1.87
C LEU A 57 4.77 6.09 -0.67
N THR A 58 4.32 7.33 -0.67
CA THR A 58 4.54 8.25 0.45
C THR A 58 3.25 8.94 0.86
N GLY A 59 3.11 9.23 2.14
CA GLY A 59 2.02 10.03 2.72
C GLY A 59 2.47 10.61 4.06
N ASP A 60 1.62 11.38 4.73
CA ASP A 60 1.89 11.98 6.05
C ASP A 60 0.68 11.88 7.00
N ASP A 61 -0.26 10.99 6.67
CA ASP A 61 -1.61 11.00 7.23
C ASP A 61 -1.78 10.03 8.40
N THR A 62 -2.96 10.04 9.02
CA THR A 62 -3.28 9.30 10.24
C THR A 62 -3.50 7.79 10.07
N PHE A 63 -3.39 7.31 8.83
CA PHE A 63 -3.75 5.97 8.37
C PHE A 63 -2.60 5.31 7.60
N PRO A 64 -2.54 3.96 7.57
CA PRO A 64 -1.55 3.25 6.76
C PRO A 64 -1.64 3.70 5.30
N LEU A 65 -0.49 3.74 4.62
CA LEU A 65 -0.42 4.05 3.19
C LEU A 65 -1.19 3.00 2.36
N LEU A 66 -1.16 1.75 2.81
CA LEU A 66 -1.78 0.61 2.13
C LEU A 66 -2.49 -0.31 3.13
N ALA A 67 -3.80 -0.51 2.93
CA ALA A 67 -4.60 -1.51 3.62
C ALA A 67 -4.95 -2.64 2.66
N ILE A 68 -4.67 -3.88 3.05
CA ILE A 68 -4.93 -5.07 2.22
C ILE A 68 -5.78 -6.06 3.01
N ALA A 69 -6.94 -6.44 2.48
CA ALA A 69 -7.78 -7.52 2.99
C ALA A 69 -7.78 -8.66 1.97
N ALA A 70 -6.85 -9.62 2.13
CA ALA A 70 -6.69 -10.76 1.22
C ALA A 70 -5.86 -11.89 1.81
N ARG A 71 -6.15 -13.13 1.38
CA ARG A 71 -5.53 -14.35 1.93
C ARG A 71 -4.08 -14.56 1.53
N ASN A 72 -3.69 -14.21 0.31
CA ASN A 72 -2.33 -14.38 -0.17
C ASN A 72 -1.83 -13.07 -0.76
N VAL A 73 -0.86 -12.45 -0.11
CA VAL A 73 -0.37 -11.12 -0.47
C VAL A 73 1.10 -11.22 -0.86
N THR A 74 1.45 -10.69 -2.02
CA THR A 74 2.84 -10.54 -2.48
C THR A 74 3.10 -9.08 -2.81
N ILE A 75 4.12 -8.48 -2.19
CA ILE A 75 4.56 -7.11 -2.48
C ILE A 75 5.98 -7.18 -3.04
N VAL A 76 6.19 -6.58 -4.21
CA VAL A 76 7.45 -6.69 -4.96
C VAL A 76 7.92 -5.32 -5.44
N ASP A 77 9.18 -4.98 -5.18
CA ASP A 77 9.83 -3.74 -5.66
C ASP A 77 9.05 -2.48 -5.25
N VAL A 78 8.68 -2.37 -3.97
CA VAL A 78 7.94 -1.23 -3.42
C VAL A 78 8.69 -0.61 -2.24
N ARG A 79 8.78 0.71 -2.23
CA ARG A 79 9.26 1.52 -1.11
C ARG A 79 8.08 2.26 -0.48
N PHE A 80 7.90 2.10 0.82
CA PHE A 80 6.95 2.86 1.61
C PHE A 80 7.69 3.90 2.45
N GLU A 81 7.27 5.16 2.35
CA GLU A 81 7.90 6.27 3.05
C GLU A 81 6.91 7.13 3.83
N HIS A 82 7.32 7.58 5.01
CA HIS A 82 6.58 8.55 5.83
C HIS A 82 5.17 8.12 6.25
N GLY A 83 4.83 6.84 6.12
CA GLY A 83 3.54 6.34 6.56
C GLY A 83 3.37 6.47 8.08
N TRP A 84 2.20 6.92 8.51
CA TRP A 84 1.88 7.01 9.92
C TRP A 84 0.53 6.34 10.20
N SER A 85 0.41 5.67 11.35
CA SER A 85 -0.88 5.13 11.78
C SER A 85 -1.05 5.16 13.30
N ASN A 86 -2.26 5.48 13.76
CA ASN A 86 -2.61 5.41 15.18
C ASN A 86 -2.78 3.97 15.69
N SER A 87 -3.41 3.10 14.89
CA SER A 87 -3.95 1.82 15.37
C SER A 87 -3.50 0.61 14.56
N SER A 88 -2.75 0.82 13.47
CA SER A 88 -2.29 -0.24 12.58
C SER A 88 -0.83 -0.02 12.18
N GLY A 89 -0.32 -0.80 11.22
CA GLY A 89 1.05 -0.63 10.73
C GLY A 89 1.24 0.75 10.12
N GLY A 90 2.36 1.42 10.39
CA GLY A 90 2.56 2.80 9.95
C GLY A 90 2.50 2.96 8.43
N CYS A 91 3.01 1.99 7.68
CA CYS A 91 2.97 2.02 6.22
C CYS A 91 1.97 1.03 5.62
N VAL A 92 1.91 -0.19 6.14
CA VAL A 92 1.02 -1.23 5.58
C VAL A 92 0.23 -1.89 6.70
N SER A 93 -1.08 -2.02 6.50
CA SER A 93 -1.96 -2.83 7.34
C SER A 93 -2.54 -3.97 6.51
N VAL A 94 -2.30 -5.20 6.93
CA VAL A 94 -2.84 -6.39 6.27
C VAL A 94 -3.87 -7.04 7.18
N PHE A 95 -5.00 -7.44 6.62
CA PHE A 95 -6.10 -8.09 7.30
C PHE A 95 -6.43 -9.42 6.59
N ASP A 96 -6.79 -10.44 7.36
CA ASP A 96 -7.24 -11.75 6.84
C ASP A 96 -6.25 -12.41 5.86
N VAL A 97 -4.96 -12.37 6.20
CA VAL A 97 -3.89 -12.97 5.38
C VAL A 97 -3.44 -14.32 5.94
N SER A 98 -3.34 -15.30 5.06
CA SER A 98 -2.72 -16.61 5.32
C SER A 98 -1.24 -16.62 4.94
N THR A 99 -0.88 -15.90 3.87
CA THR A 99 0.52 -15.79 3.41
C THR A 99 0.87 -14.37 2.98
N LEU A 100 1.91 -13.79 3.57
CA LEU A 100 2.49 -12.51 3.16
C LEU A 100 3.93 -12.73 2.66
N THR A 101 4.19 -12.35 1.41
CA THR A 101 5.52 -12.42 0.79
C THR A 101 5.98 -11.00 0.43
N LEU A 102 7.19 -10.63 0.85
CA LEU A 102 7.81 -9.34 0.55
C LEU A 102 9.10 -9.59 -0.22
N VAL A 103 9.25 -8.98 -1.39
CA VAL A 103 10.45 -9.11 -2.23
C VAL A 103 10.95 -7.72 -2.58
N ASN A 104 12.17 -7.39 -2.16
CA ASN A 104 12.76 -6.06 -2.40
C ASN A 104 11.84 -4.91 -1.95
N VAL A 105 11.34 -5.00 -0.71
CA VAL A 105 10.46 -4.00 -0.09
C VAL A 105 11.24 -3.19 0.93
N VAL A 106 11.08 -1.87 0.90
CA VAL A 106 11.76 -0.94 1.82
C VAL A 106 10.72 -0.16 2.62
N PHE A 107 10.90 -0.11 3.94
CA PHE A 107 10.12 0.76 4.84
C PHE A 107 11.04 1.86 5.39
N SER A 108 10.65 3.11 5.21
CA SER A 108 11.44 4.28 5.59
C SER A 108 10.55 5.28 6.30
N HIS A 109 10.93 5.70 7.52
CA HIS A 109 10.17 6.68 8.30
C HIS A 109 8.70 6.29 8.51
N CYS A 110 8.41 4.99 8.57
CA CYS A 110 7.07 4.49 8.87
C CYS A 110 6.87 4.41 10.40
N VAL A 111 5.79 5.01 10.92
CA VAL A 111 5.56 5.18 12.36
C VAL A 111 4.17 4.66 12.74
N SER A 112 4.07 3.91 13.83
CA SER A 112 2.78 3.52 14.42
C SER A 112 2.80 3.76 15.91
N ALA A 113 1.69 4.24 16.46
CA ALA A 113 1.55 4.46 17.90
C ALA A 113 1.38 3.15 18.69
N THR A 114 0.92 2.07 18.05
CA THR A 114 0.43 0.87 18.77
C THR A 114 1.01 -0.46 18.29
N THR A 115 1.33 -0.61 17.02
CA THR A 115 1.47 -1.94 16.40
C THR A 115 2.72 -2.14 15.55
N GLY A 116 3.63 -1.17 15.54
CA GLY A 116 4.91 -1.22 14.82
C GLY A 116 4.92 -0.37 13.54
N GLY A 117 6.06 0.27 13.27
CA GLY A 117 6.16 1.30 12.25
C GLY A 117 5.94 0.80 10.81
N GLY A 118 6.42 -0.39 10.45
CA GLY A 118 6.38 -0.88 9.06
C GLY A 118 5.04 -1.51 8.66
N ILE A 119 4.84 -2.77 9.07
CA ILE A 119 3.67 -3.58 8.72
C ILE A 119 2.99 -4.07 10.00
N ASN A 120 1.66 -4.03 10.00
CA ASN A 120 0.84 -4.83 10.90
C ASN A 120 0.09 -5.91 10.09
N VAL A 121 0.04 -7.12 10.61
CA VAL A 121 -0.56 -8.31 9.98
C VAL A 121 -1.51 -8.98 10.96
#